data_AF-A0A254QM88-F1
#
_entry.id   AF-A0A254QM88-F1
#
_cell.length_a   1.000
_cell.length_b   1.000
_cell.length_c   1.000
_cell.angle_alpha   90.00
_cell.angle_beta   90.00
_cell.angle_gamma   90.00
#
_symmetry.space_group_name_H-M   'P 1'
#
loop_
_entity.id
_entity.type
_entity.pdbx_description
1 polymer ?
#
loop_
_entity_poly.entity_id
_entity_poly.type
_entity_poly.pdbx_seq_one_letter_code
_entity_poly.pdbx_strand_id
1 'polypeptide(L)'
;MFTPTVIGSGLAGYGFLTRTRDQQQGMLANSPQIARDTSATMERMKDVQSSDDLLDDRALLRVALGAFGLDEDINNRAFLKKILDSDLSDDKSLANRLADKRYLAFAKAFNFKGEDGPQMDAGKSADEVRAELANIRSADDLLNNPRLLQSTLARFGLESDAGNRFFLKQVLESNADDATSFARRLTNPAYADLARVFDLADKARDEESIYAFASAFEGKAAGIETVDKLFQEPDLLRAALGIFGLESDLDNKDFIRSVLESDIGDPASVANTEYDQRYLALAKAFDFNARAEATANGDPFTSTLEKFVESVSARSAQVETPQDLFSDIGLMLDTFEFFDLPSRPDAAQFANKILTSDRDDPLSYLNLELDRRYHAFADAFNLKTPPEGRVYPPGFADAIVQNYLDRQFEIRIGESDASMRVALAMERDLGDVVENALSNDARWFGVMSSKPLRTIFETVFQLPESFGALDLDRQLVDFKARAESYFGTSEVADFIESDRMEELRRRYLVQSSVTSAAGGSENVVLSLLRGGV
;
A
#
# COMPACT_ATOMS: atom_id res chain seq x y z
N MET A 1 -13.92 14.66 -25.65
CA MET A 1 -14.63 14.17 -24.45
C MET A 1 -14.94 12.69 -24.72
N PHE A 2 -14.59 11.79 -23.81
CA PHE A 2 -14.88 10.36 -23.98
C PHE A 2 -16.38 10.11 -23.86
N THR A 3 -16.92 9.33 -24.79
CA THR A 3 -18.31 8.84 -24.78
C THR A 3 -18.28 7.32 -24.86
N PRO A 4 -18.87 6.62 -23.88
CA PRO A 4 -18.88 5.17 -23.88
C PRO A 4 -19.77 4.63 -25.02
N THR A 5 -19.41 3.47 -25.54
CA THR A 5 -20.17 2.77 -26.56
C THR A 5 -20.96 1.62 -25.92
N VAL A 6 -22.26 1.56 -26.20
CA VAL A 6 -23.16 0.47 -25.80
C VAL A 6 -23.84 -0.08 -27.04
N ILE A 7 -23.84 -1.40 -27.22
CA ILE A 7 -24.55 -2.07 -28.32
C ILE A 7 -25.69 -2.89 -27.75
N GLY A 8 -26.93 -2.55 -28.13
CA GLY A 8 -28.15 -3.17 -27.62
C GLY A 8 -28.66 -2.54 -26.33
N SER A 9 -29.73 -3.09 -25.77
CA SER A 9 -30.35 -2.66 -24.51
C SER A 9 -30.46 -3.83 -23.52
N GLY A 10 -30.78 -3.54 -22.26
CA GLY A 10 -30.99 -4.55 -21.22
C GLY A 10 -29.80 -5.51 -21.10
N LEU A 11 -30.07 -6.81 -21.05
CA LEU A 11 -29.03 -7.85 -20.89
C LEU A 11 -28.00 -7.87 -22.02
N ALA A 12 -28.40 -7.63 -23.26
CA ALA A 12 -27.49 -7.64 -24.40
C ALA A 12 -26.49 -6.47 -24.32
N GLY A 13 -26.98 -5.28 -23.96
CA GLY A 13 -26.14 -4.10 -23.70
C GLY A 13 -25.18 -4.32 -22.53
N TYR A 14 -25.67 -4.90 -21.44
CA TYR A 14 -24.85 -5.21 -20.26
C TYR A 14 -23.73 -6.23 -20.58
N GLY A 15 -24.07 -7.30 -21.31
CA GLY A 15 -23.09 -8.29 -21.76
C GLY A 15 -22.04 -7.74 -22.75
N PHE A 16 -22.36 -6.70 -23.52
CA PHE A 16 -21.37 -5.99 -24.33
C PHE A 16 -20.45 -5.12 -23.46
N LEU A 17 -21.04 -4.37 -22.52
CA LEU A 17 -20.29 -3.48 -21.64
C LEU A 17 -19.32 -4.22 -20.73
N THR A 18 -19.77 -5.29 -20.09
CA THR A 18 -18.91 -6.15 -19.25
C THR A 18 -17.67 -6.63 -20.00
N ARG A 19 -17.81 -7.06 -21.27
CA ARG A 19 -16.68 -7.51 -22.10
C ARG A 19 -15.77 -6.40 -22.60
N THR A 20 -16.24 -5.16 -22.65
CA THR A 20 -15.48 -4.02 -23.20
C THR A 20 -15.08 -3.00 -22.13
N ARG A 21 -15.44 -3.26 -20.86
CA ARG A 21 -15.29 -2.32 -19.74
C ARG A 21 -13.86 -1.83 -19.60
N ASP A 22 -12.90 -2.74 -19.48
CA ASP A 22 -11.49 -2.40 -19.23
C ASP A 22 -10.92 -1.51 -20.34
N GLN A 23 -11.18 -1.85 -21.60
CA GLN A 23 -10.74 -1.05 -22.74
C GLN A 23 -11.37 0.35 -22.72
N GLN A 24 -12.67 0.42 -22.45
CA GLN A 24 -13.39 1.69 -22.41
C GLN A 24 -12.98 2.57 -21.22
N GLN A 25 -12.69 1.96 -20.07
CA GLN A 25 -12.17 2.66 -18.89
C GLN A 25 -10.74 3.15 -19.09
N GLY A 26 -9.89 2.39 -19.77
CA GLY A 26 -8.56 2.87 -20.18
C GLY A 26 -8.64 4.11 -21.07
N MET A 27 -9.60 4.15 -22.01
CA MET A 27 -9.85 5.34 -22.82
C MET A 27 -10.41 6.52 -21.99
N LEU A 28 -11.29 6.25 -21.03
CA LEU A 28 -11.80 7.26 -20.10
C LEU A 28 -10.67 7.86 -19.25
N ALA A 29 -9.80 7.03 -18.69
CA ALA A 29 -8.66 7.45 -17.88
C ALA A 29 -7.73 8.42 -18.65
N ASN A 30 -7.54 8.18 -19.95
CA ASN A 30 -6.76 9.05 -20.84
C ASN A 30 -7.45 10.36 -21.24
N SER A 31 -8.69 10.62 -20.79
CA SER A 31 -9.36 11.88 -21.06
C SER A 31 -8.62 13.04 -20.36
N PRO A 32 -8.39 14.19 -21.01
CA PRO A 32 -7.49 15.22 -20.48
C PRO A 32 -7.79 15.72 -19.06
N GLN A 33 -9.07 15.84 -18.67
CA GLN A 33 -9.43 16.23 -17.31
C GLN A 33 -9.21 15.08 -16.32
N ILE A 34 -9.64 13.87 -16.68
CA ILE A 34 -9.55 12.68 -15.83
C ILE A 34 -8.08 12.32 -15.57
N ALA A 35 -7.25 12.29 -16.61
CA ALA A 35 -5.82 12.04 -16.50
C ALA A 35 -5.15 13.05 -15.55
N ARG A 36 -5.42 14.35 -15.72
CA ARG A 36 -4.85 15.38 -14.83
C ARG A 36 -5.29 15.22 -13.37
N ASP A 37 -6.58 15.01 -13.13
CA ASP A 37 -7.12 14.90 -11.77
C ASP A 37 -6.64 13.62 -11.07
N THR A 38 -6.58 12.50 -11.79
CA THR A 38 -6.09 11.20 -11.26
C THR A 38 -4.58 11.20 -11.04
N SER A 39 -3.78 11.74 -11.95
CA SER A 39 -2.32 11.91 -11.73
C SER A 39 -2.03 12.83 -10.54
N ALA A 40 -2.74 13.96 -10.42
CA ALA A 40 -2.61 14.85 -9.27
C ALA A 40 -2.96 14.15 -7.95
N THR A 41 -3.98 13.31 -7.94
CA THR A 41 -4.38 12.53 -6.77
C THR A 41 -3.30 11.54 -6.38
N MET A 42 -2.74 10.79 -7.34
CA MET A 42 -1.66 9.83 -7.10
C MET A 42 -0.40 10.51 -6.51
N GLU A 43 -0.08 11.71 -6.98
CA GLU A 43 1.11 12.46 -6.55
C GLU A 43 0.94 13.07 -5.15
N ARG A 44 -0.21 13.70 -4.88
CA ARG A 44 -0.40 14.56 -3.70
C ARG A 44 -1.13 13.89 -2.54
N MET A 45 -1.77 12.73 -2.73
CA MET A 45 -2.51 12.05 -1.65
C MET A 45 -1.66 11.82 -0.40
N LYS A 46 -0.39 11.43 -0.57
CA LYS A 46 0.54 11.19 0.53
C LYS A 46 0.82 12.42 1.42
N ASP A 47 0.63 13.62 0.89
CA ASP A 47 0.92 14.87 1.58
C ASP A 47 -0.31 15.39 2.37
N VAL A 48 -1.46 14.73 2.26
CA VAL A 48 -2.72 15.15 2.91
C VAL A 48 -2.73 14.72 4.37
N GLN A 49 -2.51 15.67 5.27
CA GLN A 49 -2.41 15.41 6.72
C GLN A 49 -3.73 15.69 7.47
N SER A 50 -4.57 16.57 6.93
CA SER A 50 -5.80 17.03 7.55
C SER A 50 -6.97 17.12 6.57
N SER A 51 -8.19 17.25 7.12
CA SER A 51 -9.38 17.48 6.31
C SER A 51 -9.31 18.80 5.55
N ASP A 52 -8.58 19.80 6.05
CA ASP A 52 -8.39 21.07 5.34
C ASP A 52 -7.46 20.90 4.14
N ASP A 53 -6.37 20.12 4.25
CA ASP A 53 -5.47 19.84 3.11
C ASP A 53 -6.24 19.16 1.97
N LEU A 54 -7.09 18.19 2.31
CA LEU A 54 -7.95 17.51 1.34
C LEU A 54 -8.93 18.48 0.67
N LEU A 55 -9.53 19.39 1.45
CA LEU A 55 -10.53 20.33 0.95
C LEU A 55 -9.94 21.51 0.17
N ASP A 56 -8.67 21.84 0.39
CA ASP A 56 -7.92 22.88 -0.31
C ASP A 56 -7.47 22.42 -1.71
N ASP A 57 -7.17 21.13 -1.88
CA ASP A 57 -6.85 20.56 -3.19
C ASP A 57 -8.11 20.20 -3.99
N ARG A 58 -8.51 21.09 -4.89
CA ARG A 58 -9.74 20.90 -5.67
C ARG A 58 -9.68 19.79 -6.72
N ALA A 59 -8.48 19.37 -7.16
CA ALA A 59 -8.34 18.25 -8.09
C ALA A 59 -8.50 16.93 -7.31
N LEU A 60 -7.78 16.81 -6.20
CA LEU A 60 -7.86 15.66 -5.31
C LEU A 60 -9.27 15.52 -4.74
N LEU A 61 -9.87 16.59 -4.22
CA LEU A 61 -11.23 16.58 -3.67
C LEU A 61 -12.26 16.09 -4.69
N ARG A 62 -12.08 16.41 -5.99
CA ARG A 62 -12.98 15.95 -7.04
C ARG A 62 -12.88 14.44 -7.24
N VAL A 63 -11.67 13.90 -7.28
CA VAL A 63 -11.45 12.45 -7.40
C VAL A 63 -11.95 11.74 -6.16
N ALA A 64 -11.61 12.25 -4.98
CA ALA A 64 -12.04 11.70 -3.70
C ALA A 64 -13.57 11.70 -3.59
N LEU A 65 -14.25 12.84 -3.71
CA LEU A 65 -15.71 12.89 -3.67
C LEU A 65 -16.34 12.02 -4.77
N GLY A 66 -15.78 12.08 -5.98
CA GLY A 66 -16.28 11.29 -7.09
C GLY A 66 -16.14 9.79 -6.85
N ALA A 67 -15.09 9.31 -6.16
CA ALA A 67 -14.91 7.92 -5.76
C ALA A 67 -16.00 7.42 -4.79
N PHE A 68 -16.63 8.33 -4.04
CA PHE A 68 -17.77 8.03 -3.16
C PHE A 68 -19.12 8.48 -3.75
N GLY A 69 -19.14 8.99 -4.98
CA GLY A 69 -20.34 9.48 -5.66
C GLY A 69 -20.93 10.77 -5.07
N LEU A 70 -20.09 11.58 -4.43
CA LEU A 70 -20.42 12.84 -3.77
C LEU A 70 -20.02 14.06 -4.62
N ASP A 71 -19.92 13.89 -5.95
CA ASP A 71 -19.39 14.90 -6.88
C ASP A 71 -20.12 16.26 -6.78
N GLU A 72 -21.43 16.22 -6.53
CA GLU A 72 -22.30 17.40 -6.45
C GLU A 72 -21.96 18.30 -5.23
N ASP A 73 -21.31 17.73 -4.21
CA ASP A 73 -20.96 18.43 -2.96
C ASP A 73 -19.60 19.12 -2.99
N ILE A 74 -18.91 19.15 -4.13
CA ILE A 74 -17.57 19.77 -4.26
C ILE A 74 -17.52 21.25 -3.84
N ASN A 75 -18.67 21.93 -3.77
CA ASN A 75 -18.79 23.32 -3.30
C ASN A 75 -19.21 23.43 -1.82
N ASN A 76 -19.59 22.34 -1.16
CA ASN A 76 -20.13 22.30 0.19
C ASN A 76 -19.04 22.11 1.25
N ARG A 77 -17.97 22.92 1.16
CA ARG A 77 -16.75 22.77 1.99
C ARG A 77 -17.04 22.63 3.49
N ALA A 78 -17.87 23.52 4.05
CA ALA A 78 -18.14 23.52 5.50
C ALA A 78 -18.89 22.26 5.95
N PHE A 79 -19.73 21.69 5.09
CA PHE A 79 -20.43 20.44 5.37
C PHE A 79 -19.48 19.25 5.29
N LEU A 80 -18.68 19.17 4.21
CA LEU A 80 -17.67 18.13 4.03
C LEU A 80 -16.64 18.14 5.17
N LYS A 81 -16.19 19.32 5.61
CA LYS A 81 -15.28 19.45 6.76
C LYS A 81 -15.88 18.84 8.02
N LYS A 82 -17.14 19.13 8.34
CA LYS A 82 -17.82 18.56 9.52
C LYS A 82 -17.95 17.03 9.43
N ILE A 83 -18.15 16.49 8.22
CA ILE A 83 -18.20 15.05 7.99
C ILE A 83 -16.82 14.43 8.22
N LEU A 84 -15.78 14.96 7.59
CA LEU A 84 -14.41 14.46 7.68
C LEU A 84 -13.82 14.60 9.09
N ASP A 85 -14.24 15.63 9.83
CA ASP A 85 -13.84 15.88 11.21
C ASP A 85 -14.76 15.21 12.25
N SER A 86 -15.70 14.35 11.81
CA SER A 86 -16.57 13.62 12.74
C SER A 86 -15.79 12.54 13.49
N ASP A 87 -16.07 12.39 14.78
CA ASP A 87 -15.61 11.25 15.57
C ASP A 87 -16.44 10.01 15.20
N LEU A 88 -15.84 9.04 14.53
CA LEU A 88 -16.54 7.86 14.04
C LEU A 88 -16.83 6.83 15.13
N SER A 89 -16.17 6.94 16.29
CA SER A 89 -16.44 6.09 17.46
C SER A 89 -17.70 6.52 18.23
N ASP A 90 -18.16 7.77 18.03
CA ASP A 90 -19.43 8.26 18.57
C ASP A 90 -20.58 7.98 17.59
N ASP A 91 -21.46 7.04 17.94
CA ASP A 91 -22.69 6.73 17.19
C ASP A 91 -23.57 7.96 16.92
N LYS A 92 -23.42 9.04 17.71
CA LYS A 92 -24.17 10.29 17.56
C LYS A 92 -23.47 11.32 16.68
N SER A 93 -22.28 11.04 16.16
CA SER A 93 -21.57 11.96 15.27
C SER A 93 -22.32 12.20 13.96
N LEU A 94 -22.01 13.32 13.29
CA LEU A 94 -22.73 13.72 12.08
C LEU A 94 -22.64 12.63 11.00
N ALA A 95 -21.43 12.14 10.72
CA ALA A 95 -21.23 11.09 9.72
C ALA A 95 -22.06 9.83 9.99
N ASN A 96 -22.11 9.36 11.24
CA ASN A 96 -22.87 8.16 11.63
C ASN A 96 -24.39 8.34 11.47
N ARG A 97 -24.90 9.55 11.73
CA ARG A 97 -26.34 9.86 11.72
C ARG A 97 -26.90 10.22 10.34
N LEU A 98 -26.06 10.51 9.35
CA LEU A 98 -26.53 10.84 8.01
C LEU A 98 -27.32 9.66 7.42
N ALA A 99 -28.42 10.00 6.74
CA ALA A 99 -29.23 9.04 6.01
C ALA A 99 -28.47 8.47 4.82
N ASP A 100 -27.74 9.34 4.10
CA ASP A 100 -26.86 8.93 3.01
C ASP A 100 -25.53 8.40 3.58
N LYS A 101 -25.35 7.09 3.51
CA LYS A 101 -24.17 6.39 4.06
C LYS A 101 -22.90 6.59 3.25
N ARG A 102 -22.98 7.20 2.07
CA ARG A 102 -21.78 7.53 1.28
C ARG A 102 -20.88 8.55 1.99
N TYR A 103 -21.46 9.47 2.77
CA TYR A 103 -20.68 10.39 3.61
C TYR A 103 -19.96 9.67 4.76
N LEU A 104 -20.60 8.64 5.33
CA LEU A 104 -19.95 7.80 6.35
C LEU A 104 -18.79 7.02 5.74
N ALA A 105 -18.99 6.41 4.57
CA ALA A 105 -17.92 5.71 3.86
C ALA A 105 -16.76 6.66 3.51
N PHE A 106 -17.06 7.87 3.03
CA PHE A 106 -16.05 8.90 2.76
C PHE A 106 -15.29 9.30 4.03
N ALA A 107 -15.99 9.54 5.14
CA ALA A 107 -15.36 9.88 6.42
C ALA A 107 -14.52 8.73 6.97
N LYS A 108 -14.99 7.48 6.88
CA LYS A 108 -14.25 6.27 7.28
C LYS A 108 -13.00 6.05 6.45
N ALA A 109 -13.07 6.28 5.14
CA ALA A 109 -11.95 6.01 4.26
C ALA A 109 -10.74 6.91 4.56
N PHE A 110 -10.99 8.19 4.83
CA PHE A 110 -9.92 9.11 5.20
C PHE A 110 -9.66 9.11 6.71
N ASN A 111 -10.69 9.04 7.54
CA ASN A 111 -10.61 8.96 9.01
C ASN A 111 -9.70 10.02 9.65
N PHE A 112 -9.90 11.33 9.36
CA PHE A 112 -9.05 12.42 9.88
C PHE A 112 -8.96 12.52 11.42
N LYS A 113 -9.89 11.89 12.15
CA LYS A 113 -9.97 11.92 13.61
C LYS A 113 -9.69 10.59 14.31
N GLY A 114 -9.73 9.46 13.61
CA GLY A 114 -9.53 8.15 14.22
C GLY A 114 -8.05 7.75 14.28
N GLU A 115 -7.74 6.86 15.21
CA GLU A 115 -6.38 6.31 15.42
C GLU A 115 -5.98 5.32 14.32
N ASP A 116 -6.97 4.67 13.67
CA ASP A 116 -6.75 3.65 12.63
C ASP A 116 -6.26 4.21 11.29
N GLY A 117 -6.18 5.55 11.17
CA GLY A 117 -5.73 6.23 9.95
C GLY A 117 -6.64 5.98 8.73
N PRO A 118 -6.18 6.38 7.52
CA PRO A 118 -6.92 6.14 6.29
C PRO A 118 -7.00 4.64 5.95
N GLN A 119 -8.18 4.16 5.57
CA GLN A 119 -8.46 2.76 5.27
C GLN A 119 -9.28 2.62 3.98
N MET A 120 -8.96 1.63 3.16
CA MET A 120 -9.78 1.30 1.99
C MET A 120 -9.53 -0.13 1.57
N ASP A 121 -10.60 -0.91 1.37
CA ASP A 121 -10.53 -2.22 0.76
C ASP A 121 -10.13 -2.05 -0.71
N ALA A 122 -8.85 -2.23 -0.99
CA ALA A 122 -8.36 -2.25 -2.35
C ALA A 122 -8.79 -3.56 -3.01
N GLY A 123 -9.60 -3.46 -4.07
CA GLY A 123 -10.25 -4.61 -4.68
C GLY A 123 -9.32 -5.73 -5.17
N LYS A 124 -9.90 -6.91 -5.37
CA LYS A 124 -9.27 -8.22 -5.65
C LYS A 124 -8.11 -8.23 -6.69
N SER A 125 -8.10 -7.35 -7.69
CA SER A 125 -7.02 -7.28 -8.68
C SER A 125 -5.74 -6.64 -8.14
N ALA A 126 -5.86 -5.72 -7.18
CA ALA A 126 -4.73 -5.16 -6.46
C ALA A 126 -4.11 -6.22 -5.55
N ASP A 127 -4.91 -7.12 -4.97
CA ASP A 127 -4.41 -8.16 -4.06
C ASP A 127 -3.61 -9.25 -4.77
N GLU A 128 -3.99 -9.64 -6.00
CA GLU A 128 -3.22 -10.58 -6.81
C GLU A 128 -1.88 -9.98 -7.27
N VAL A 129 -1.89 -8.73 -7.76
CA VAL A 129 -0.66 -8.01 -8.15
C VAL A 129 0.20 -7.72 -6.92
N ARG A 130 -0.40 -7.38 -5.77
CA ARG A 130 0.32 -7.23 -4.48
C ARG A 130 0.97 -8.53 -4.04
N ALA A 131 0.30 -9.68 -4.19
CA ALA A 131 0.88 -10.96 -3.85
C ALA A 131 2.10 -11.29 -4.73
N GLU A 132 2.05 -10.94 -6.02
CA GLU A 132 3.21 -11.07 -6.92
C GLU A 132 4.32 -10.06 -6.57
N LEU A 133 3.99 -8.81 -6.25
CA LEU A 133 4.94 -7.76 -5.85
C LEU A 133 5.58 -8.01 -4.47
N ALA A 134 4.87 -8.65 -3.54
CA ALA A 134 5.36 -8.99 -2.20
C ALA A 134 6.51 -10.01 -2.24
N ASN A 135 6.61 -10.78 -3.33
CA ASN A 135 7.70 -11.73 -3.54
C ASN A 135 8.96 -11.10 -4.17
N ILE A 136 8.89 -9.84 -4.60
CA ILE A 136 10.05 -9.12 -5.16
C ILE A 136 10.89 -8.55 -4.01
N ARG A 137 12.08 -9.14 -3.80
CA ARG A 137 13.04 -8.75 -2.76
C ARG A 137 14.20 -7.94 -3.32
N SER A 138 14.61 -8.25 -4.55
CA SER A 138 15.71 -7.59 -5.25
C SER A 138 15.29 -7.05 -6.61
N ALA A 139 16.09 -6.12 -7.17
CA ALA A 139 15.90 -5.66 -8.54
C ALA A 139 15.99 -6.82 -9.54
N ASP A 140 16.83 -7.83 -9.25
CA ASP A 140 16.98 -9.01 -10.10
C ASP A 140 15.69 -9.86 -10.13
N ASP A 141 14.92 -9.95 -9.05
CA ASP A 141 13.64 -10.69 -9.03
C ASP A 141 12.64 -10.10 -10.03
N LEU A 142 12.53 -8.78 -10.07
CA LEU A 142 11.66 -8.08 -11.02
C LEU A 142 12.20 -8.20 -12.44
N LEU A 143 13.50 -7.98 -12.63
CA LEU A 143 14.14 -8.03 -13.95
C LEU A 143 14.15 -9.45 -14.56
N ASN A 144 14.13 -10.49 -13.72
CA ASN A 144 14.05 -11.89 -14.14
C ASN A 144 12.63 -12.38 -14.39
N ASN A 145 11.60 -11.53 -14.16
CA ASN A 145 10.22 -11.81 -14.51
C ASN A 145 9.75 -10.88 -15.66
N PRO A 146 9.92 -11.28 -16.94
CA PRO A 146 9.65 -10.40 -18.08
C PRO A 146 8.20 -9.92 -18.18
N ARG A 147 7.24 -10.74 -17.73
CA ARG A 147 5.81 -10.38 -17.76
C ARG A 147 5.51 -9.29 -16.75
N LEU A 148 5.97 -9.49 -15.51
CA LEU A 148 5.80 -8.53 -14.43
C LEU A 148 6.57 -7.23 -14.70
N LEU A 149 7.79 -7.34 -15.24
CA LEU A 149 8.58 -6.18 -15.65
C LEU A 149 7.82 -5.36 -16.71
N GLN A 150 7.29 -6.02 -17.75
CA GLN A 150 6.59 -5.34 -18.82
C GLN A 150 5.29 -4.67 -18.34
N SER A 151 4.51 -5.35 -17.49
CA SER A 151 3.29 -4.74 -16.90
C SER A 151 3.64 -3.58 -15.96
N THR A 152 4.71 -3.71 -15.20
CA THR A 152 5.22 -2.65 -14.31
C THR A 152 5.65 -1.44 -15.12
N LEU A 153 6.54 -1.60 -16.11
CA LEU A 153 7.02 -0.48 -16.92
C LEU A 153 5.88 0.21 -17.69
N ALA A 154 4.89 -0.55 -18.18
CA ALA A 154 3.71 0.01 -18.82
C ALA A 154 2.89 0.90 -17.88
N ARG A 155 2.83 0.58 -16.58
CA ARG A 155 2.14 1.42 -15.59
C ARG A 155 2.80 2.79 -15.43
N PHE A 156 4.12 2.87 -15.61
CA PHE A 156 4.91 4.09 -15.48
C PHE A 156 5.22 4.77 -16.83
N GLY A 157 4.78 4.22 -17.95
CA GLY A 157 5.10 4.73 -19.29
C GLY A 157 6.59 4.60 -19.66
N LEU A 158 7.25 3.53 -19.18
CA LEU A 158 8.67 3.24 -19.33
C LEU A 158 8.93 2.02 -20.23
N GLU A 159 7.99 1.65 -21.09
CA GLU A 159 8.05 0.43 -21.91
C GLU A 159 9.25 0.42 -22.86
N SER A 160 9.70 1.60 -23.30
CA SER A 160 10.88 1.78 -24.15
C SER A 160 12.16 1.26 -23.49
N ASP A 161 12.22 1.25 -22.17
CA ASP A 161 13.41 0.96 -21.39
C ASP A 161 13.49 -0.50 -20.92
N ALA A 162 12.51 -1.33 -21.27
CA ALA A 162 12.45 -2.75 -20.90
C ALA A 162 13.70 -3.56 -21.29
N GLY A 163 14.42 -3.14 -22.34
CA GLY A 163 15.68 -3.76 -22.76
C GLY A 163 16.91 -3.30 -21.97
N ASN A 164 16.82 -2.22 -21.19
CA ASN A 164 17.94 -1.57 -20.53
C ASN A 164 18.12 -2.06 -19.09
N ARG A 165 18.43 -3.36 -18.95
CA ARG A 165 18.43 -4.06 -17.64
C ARG A 165 19.36 -3.41 -16.61
N PHE A 166 20.57 -3.00 -17.00
CA PHE A 166 21.53 -2.41 -16.07
C PHE A 166 21.03 -1.06 -15.53
N PHE A 167 20.50 -0.21 -16.42
CA PHE A 167 19.91 1.06 -16.03
C PHE A 167 18.69 0.87 -15.13
N LEU A 168 17.78 -0.05 -15.49
CA LEU A 168 16.60 -0.35 -14.67
C LEU A 168 17.00 -0.90 -13.29
N LYS A 169 18.07 -1.71 -13.21
CA LYS A 169 18.63 -2.16 -11.94
C LYS A 169 19.07 -0.97 -11.08
N GLN A 170 19.85 -0.04 -11.64
CA GLN A 170 20.28 1.18 -10.93
C GLN A 170 19.10 2.06 -10.51
N VAL A 171 18.03 2.15 -11.32
CA VAL A 171 16.81 2.86 -10.95
C VAL A 171 16.12 2.17 -9.78
N LEU A 172 15.87 0.86 -9.87
CA LEU A 172 15.14 0.09 -8.86
C LEU A 172 15.88 0.01 -7.51
N GLU A 173 17.20 0.03 -7.53
CA GLU A 173 18.06 0.07 -6.34
C GLU A 173 18.30 1.49 -5.80
N SER A 174 17.80 2.52 -6.49
CA SER A 174 17.89 3.89 -5.98
C SER A 174 16.95 4.09 -4.79
N ASN A 175 17.46 4.70 -3.72
CA ASN A 175 16.59 5.25 -2.67
C ASN A 175 15.75 6.39 -3.27
N ALA A 176 14.45 6.17 -3.41
CA ALA A 176 13.56 7.12 -4.05
C ALA A 176 13.21 8.33 -3.20
N ASP A 177 13.60 8.35 -1.93
CA ASP A 177 13.40 9.48 -1.03
C ASP A 177 14.64 10.38 -0.97
N ASP A 178 15.83 9.82 -1.23
CA ASP A 178 17.08 10.57 -1.40
C ASP A 178 17.05 11.44 -2.67
N ALA A 179 17.01 12.75 -2.47
CA ALA A 179 17.00 13.76 -3.54
C ALA A 179 18.25 13.72 -4.44
N THR A 180 19.35 13.13 -3.96
CA THR A 180 20.60 12.95 -4.69
C THR A 180 20.72 11.56 -5.36
N SER A 181 19.76 10.67 -5.13
CA SER A 181 19.75 9.33 -5.70
C SER A 181 19.78 9.33 -7.22
N PHE A 182 20.22 8.21 -7.80
CA PHE A 182 20.29 8.08 -9.25
C PHE A 182 18.92 8.31 -9.89
N ALA A 183 17.86 7.68 -9.39
CA ALA A 183 16.51 7.86 -9.90
C ALA A 183 15.99 9.32 -9.77
N ARG A 184 16.26 10.03 -8.66
CA ARG A 184 15.84 11.43 -8.46
C ARG A 184 16.60 12.43 -9.33
N ARG A 185 17.81 12.10 -9.78
CA ARG A 185 18.58 12.93 -10.71
C ARG A 185 18.14 12.80 -12.17
N LEU A 186 17.31 11.82 -12.51
CA LEU A 186 16.82 11.62 -13.87
C LEU A 186 15.76 12.65 -14.24
N THR A 187 15.74 13.04 -15.52
CA THR A 187 14.77 14.04 -16.04
C THR A 187 13.34 13.53 -16.02
N ASN A 188 13.13 12.22 -16.17
CA ASN A 188 11.80 11.61 -16.13
C ASN A 188 11.46 11.18 -14.69
N PRO A 189 10.48 11.81 -14.02
CA PRO A 189 10.12 11.49 -12.64
C PRO A 189 9.56 10.07 -12.47
N ALA A 190 9.07 9.45 -13.54
CA ALA A 190 8.55 8.08 -13.52
C ALA A 190 9.58 7.04 -13.02
N TYR A 191 10.88 7.32 -13.15
CA TYR A 191 11.93 6.45 -12.61
C TYR A 191 12.02 6.52 -11.08
N ALA A 192 11.89 7.71 -10.50
CA ALA A 192 11.83 7.86 -9.05
C ALA A 192 10.54 7.24 -8.48
N ASP A 193 9.43 7.34 -9.21
CA ASP A 193 8.16 6.70 -8.81
C ASP A 193 8.26 5.17 -8.90
N LEU A 194 8.89 4.64 -9.95
CA LEU A 194 9.18 3.21 -10.06
C LEU A 194 10.03 2.71 -8.89
N ALA A 195 11.12 3.41 -8.56
CA ALA A 195 11.98 3.05 -7.43
C ALA A 195 11.21 3.06 -6.10
N ARG A 196 10.37 4.09 -5.87
CA ARG A 196 9.58 4.24 -4.64
C ARG A 196 8.56 3.13 -4.45
N VAL A 197 7.91 2.68 -5.52
CA VAL A 197 6.85 1.67 -5.43
C VAL A 197 7.40 0.31 -5.02
N PHE A 198 8.60 -0.05 -5.46
CA PHE A 198 9.20 -1.33 -5.08
C PHE A 198 10.01 -1.27 -3.79
N ASP A 199 10.56 -0.10 -3.47
CA ASP A 199 11.34 0.17 -2.28
C ASP A 199 12.48 -0.86 -2.08
N LEU A 200 13.13 -1.27 -3.18
CA LEU A 200 14.13 -2.36 -3.14
C LEU A 200 15.42 -1.95 -2.45
N ALA A 201 15.73 -0.65 -2.43
CA ALA A 201 16.83 -0.11 -1.65
C ALA A 201 16.63 -0.42 -0.15
N ASP A 202 15.42 -0.19 0.37
CA ASP A 202 15.11 -0.51 1.77
C ASP A 202 14.96 -2.02 2.01
N LYS A 203 14.39 -2.78 1.06
CA LYS A 203 14.31 -4.25 1.20
C LYS A 203 15.68 -4.93 1.18
N ALA A 204 16.64 -4.42 0.40
CA ALA A 204 18.01 -4.92 0.42
C ALA A 204 18.69 -4.59 1.77
N ARG A 205 18.46 -3.38 2.30
CA ARG A 205 18.89 -3.01 3.66
C ARG A 205 18.25 -3.88 4.74
N ASP A 206 17.00 -4.34 4.56
CA ASP A 206 16.36 -5.28 5.49
C ASP A 206 17.06 -6.65 5.51
N GLU A 207 17.60 -7.12 4.38
CA GLU A 207 18.46 -8.33 4.32
C GLU A 207 19.81 -8.13 5.01
N GLU A 208 20.31 -6.89 5.04
CA GLU A 208 21.55 -6.48 5.72
C GLU A 208 21.30 -5.98 7.16
N SER A 209 20.07 -6.08 7.66
CA SER A 209 19.71 -5.61 9.00
C SER A 209 20.34 -6.47 10.10
N ILE A 210 20.43 -5.91 11.32
CA ILE A 210 20.89 -6.67 12.50
C ILE A 210 20.07 -7.95 12.75
N TYR A 211 18.79 -7.97 12.37
CA TYR A 211 17.90 -9.12 12.57
C TYR A 211 18.11 -10.21 11.53
N ALA A 212 18.25 -9.82 10.26
CA ALA A 212 18.60 -10.77 9.20
C ALA A 212 19.99 -11.36 9.44
N PHE A 213 20.95 -10.52 9.86
CA PHE A 213 22.28 -10.94 10.28
C PHE A 213 22.24 -11.91 11.47
N ALA A 214 21.55 -11.55 12.56
CA ALA A 214 21.45 -12.41 13.74
C ALA A 214 20.80 -13.76 13.39
N SER A 215 19.73 -13.76 12.59
CA SER A 215 19.08 -14.98 12.11
C SER A 215 20.01 -15.86 11.26
N ALA A 216 20.84 -15.26 10.40
CA ALA A 216 21.81 -16.01 9.59
C ALA A 216 22.83 -16.76 10.47
N PHE A 217 23.27 -16.13 11.56
CA PHE A 217 24.27 -16.65 12.50
C PHE A 217 23.68 -17.43 13.68
N GLU A 218 22.36 -17.43 13.87
CA GLU A 218 21.69 -18.10 14.98
C GLU A 218 21.98 -19.61 14.98
N GLY A 219 22.48 -20.11 16.12
CA GLY A 219 22.90 -21.50 16.28
C GLY A 219 24.15 -21.90 15.47
N LYS A 220 24.73 -20.99 14.69
CA LYS A 220 25.93 -21.23 13.86
C LYS A 220 27.16 -20.45 14.33
N ALA A 221 26.98 -19.27 14.95
CA ALA A 221 28.06 -18.37 15.35
C ALA A 221 29.18 -19.08 16.13
N ALA A 222 28.81 -19.85 17.17
CA ALA A 222 29.75 -20.62 17.98
C ALA A 222 30.56 -21.67 17.19
N GLY A 223 30.02 -22.16 16.06
CA GLY A 223 30.68 -23.13 15.19
C GLY A 223 31.74 -22.51 14.28
N ILE A 224 31.65 -21.19 14.01
CA ILE A 224 32.60 -20.43 13.21
C ILE A 224 33.80 -20.03 14.07
N GLU A 225 34.68 -20.99 14.33
CA GLU A 225 35.83 -20.83 15.23
C GLU A 225 37.10 -20.34 14.51
N THR A 226 37.14 -20.40 13.18
CA THR A 226 38.31 -20.02 12.38
C THR A 226 37.91 -19.27 11.13
N VAL A 227 38.84 -18.47 10.60
CA VAL A 227 38.68 -17.77 9.32
C VAL A 227 38.34 -18.76 8.20
N ASP A 228 38.99 -19.93 8.17
CA ASP A 228 38.70 -20.96 7.17
C ASP A 228 37.26 -21.47 7.23
N LYS A 229 36.68 -21.61 8.42
CA LYS A 229 35.27 -22.01 8.56
C LYS A 229 34.33 -20.92 8.04
N LEU A 230 34.62 -19.64 8.30
CA LEU A 230 33.82 -18.54 7.76
C LEU A 230 33.88 -18.49 6.23
N PHE A 231 35.06 -18.69 5.64
CA PHE A 231 35.22 -18.71 4.18
C PHE A 231 34.58 -19.92 3.48
N GLN A 232 34.29 -21.00 4.21
CA GLN A 232 33.52 -22.13 3.70
C GLN A 232 32.02 -21.86 3.65
N GLU A 233 31.55 -20.82 4.36
CA GLU A 233 30.15 -20.40 4.46
C GLU A 233 29.97 -19.07 3.72
N PRO A 234 29.86 -19.07 2.37
CA PRO A 234 29.88 -17.85 1.57
C PRO A 234 28.75 -16.86 1.92
N ASP A 235 27.60 -17.37 2.37
CA ASP A 235 26.47 -16.53 2.76
C ASP A 235 26.71 -15.87 4.13
N LEU A 236 27.36 -16.58 5.08
CA LEU A 236 27.75 -16.00 6.35
C LEU A 236 28.88 -14.97 6.18
N LEU A 237 29.84 -15.24 5.29
CA LEU A 237 30.88 -14.26 4.95
C LEU A 237 30.27 -13.01 4.31
N ARG A 238 29.31 -13.15 3.39
CA ARG A 238 28.59 -12.03 2.80
C ARG A 238 27.84 -11.23 3.86
N ALA A 239 27.07 -11.88 4.72
CA ALA A 239 26.35 -11.23 5.81
C ALA A 239 27.31 -10.51 6.77
N ALA A 240 28.45 -11.12 7.09
CA ALA A 240 29.50 -10.52 7.90
C ALA A 240 30.13 -9.29 7.26
N LEU A 241 30.33 -9.25 5.95
CA LEU A 241 30.84 -8.04 5.30
C LEU A 241 29.75 -6.97 5.15
N GLY A 242 28.54 -7.38 4.78
CA GLY A 242 27.40 -6.48 4.54
C GLY A 242 26.97 -5.72 5.80
N ILE A 243 26.90 -6.38 6.97
CA ILE A 243 26.53 -5.69 8.22
C ILE A 243 27.52 -4.57 8.60
N PHE A 244 28.77 -4.64 8.14
CA PHE A 244 29.79 -3.59 8.31
C PHE A 244 29.91 -2.68 7.08
N GLY A 245 29.12 -2.85 6.02
CA GLY A 245 29.21 -2.08 4.77
C GLY A 245 30.51 -2.31 3.98
N LEU A 246 31.06 -3.52 4.04
CA LEU A 246 32.32 -3.95 3.42
C LEU A 246 32.12 -4.93 2.26
N GLU A 247 30.89 -5.09 1.77
CA GLU A 247 30.50 -6.03 0.72
C GLU A 247 31.20 -5.78 -0.62
N SER A 248 31.65 -4.54 -0.88
CA SER A 248 32.45 -4.20 -2.06
C SER A 248 33.78 -4.94 -2.14
N ASP A 249 34.30 -5.41 -1.00
CA ASP A 249 35.61 -6.05 -0.88
C ASP A 249 35.52 -7.58 -0.81
N LEU A 250 34.33 -8.15 -1.07
CA LEU A 250 34.07 -9.59 -1.02
C LEU A 250 34.95 -10.40 -2.01
N ASP A 251 35.39 -9.77 -3.09
CA ASP A 251 36.34 -10.35 -4.06
C ASP A 251 37.81 -10.26 -3.60
N ASN A 252 38.14 -9.40 -2.63
CA ASN A 252 39.50 -9.23 -2.10
C ASN A 252 39.79 -10.20 -0.94
N LYS A 253 39.68 -11.50 -1.23
CA LYS A 253 39.69 -12.58 -0.23
C LYS A 253 40.95 -12.62 0.64
N ASP A 254 42.12 -12.38 0.05
CA ASP A 254 43.40 -12.44 0.77
C ASP A 254 43.53 -11.30 1.79
N PHE A 255 43.03 -10.11 1.44
CA PHE A 255 43.00 -8.96 2.33
C PHE A 255 42.00 -9.18 3.47
N ILE A 256 40.76 -9.57 3.17
CA ILE A 256 39.73 -9.85 4.20
C ILE A 256 40.21 -10.95 5.16
N ARG A 257 40.88 -11.98 4.63
CA ARG A 257 41.53 -12.99 5.46
C ARG A 257 42.58 -12.39 6.40
N SER A 258 43.48 -11.55 5.88
CA SER A 258 44.52 -10.91 6.69
C SER A 258 43.95 -10.01 7.79
N VAL A 259 42.83 -9.33 7.51
CA VAL A 259 42.08 -8.55 8.49
C VAL A 259 41.53 -9.46 9.59
N LEU A 260 40.81 -10.53 9.24
CA LEU A 260 40.19 -11.45 10.20
C LEU A 260 41.20 -12.29 11.01
N GLU A 261 42.39 -12.54 10.47
CA GLU A 261 43.49 -13.24 11.15
C GLU A 261 44.33 -12.31 12.06
N SER A 262 44.07 -11.00 12.04
CA SER A 262 44.84 -10.01 12.81
C SER A 262 44.75 -10.24 14.32
N ASP A 263 45.90 -10.14 14.99
CA ASP A 263 45.97 -9.97 16.44
C ASP A 263 45.59 -8.52 16.77
N ILE A 264 44.46 -8.33 17.44
CA ILE A 264 43.94 -7.00 17.80
C ILE A 264 44.80 -6.34 18.89
N GLY A 265 45.53 -7.12 19.69
CA GLY A 265 46.47 -6.64 20.69
C GLY A 265 47.76 -6.08 20.11
N ASP A 266 48.13 -6.47 18.88
CA ASP A 266 49.30 -5.93 18.16
C ASP A 266 48.93 -4.65 17.39
N PRO A 267 49.45 -3.47 17.77
CA PRO A 267 49.19 -2.22 17.06
C PRO A 267 49.65 -2.21 15.60
N ALA A 268 50.52 -3.15 15.20
CA ALA A 268 51.02 -3.29 13.83
C ALA A 268 50.22 -4.30 12.98
N SER A 269 49.18 -4.93 13.54
CA SER A 269 48.34 -5.86 12.79
C SER A 269 47.58 -5.16 11.66
N VAL A 270 47.21 -5.92 10.61
CA VAL A 270 46.54 -5.36 9.42
C VAL A 270 45.30 -4.58 9.85
N ALA A 271 44.41 -5.19 10.64
CA ALA A 271 43.21 -4.56 11.14
C ALA A 271 43.45 -3.23 11.91
N ASN A 272 44.50 -3.14 12.72
CA ASN A 272 44.84 -1.92 13.47
C ASN A 272 45.47 -0.81 12.61
N THR A 273 46.14 -1.18 11.52
CA THR A 273 46.80 -0.22 10.61
C THR A 273 45.92 0.26 9.46
N GLU A 274 44.76 -0.38 9.24
CA GLU A 274 43.81 0.05 8.23
C GLU A 274 43.18 1.41 8.55
N TYR A 275 43.03 2.25 7.53
CA TYR A 275 42.42 3.57 7.69
C TYR A 275 40.93 3.46 8.00
N ASP A 276 40.22 2.55 7.33
CA ASP A 276 38.80 2.31 7.55
C ASP A 276 38.59 1.40 8.77
N GLN A 277 38.15 2.00 9.88
CA GLN A 277 37.99 1.34 11.17
C GLN A 277 36.91 0.24 11.17
N ARG A 278 36.11 0.12 10.11
CA ARG A 278 35.16 -0.99 9.94
C ARG A 278 35.86 -2.35 9.82
N TYR A 279 37.07 -2.39 9.26
CA TYR A 279 37.89 -3.60 9.23
C TYR A 279 38.33 -4.04 10.63
N LEU A 280 38.70 -3.08 11.48
CA LEU A 280 39.01 -3.35 12.89
C LEU A 280 37.78 -3.84 13.65
N ALA A 281 36.61 -3.22 13.42
CA ALA A 281 35.35 -3.64 14.03
C ALA A 281 34.96 -5.06 13.62
N LEU A 282 35.07 -5.38 12.32
CA LEU A 282 34.86 -6.74 11.80
C LEU A 282 35.80 -7.75 12.46
N ALA A 283 37.11 -7.44 12.53
CA ALA A 283 38.09 -8.34 13.13
C ALA A 283 37.82 -8.55 14.64
N LYS A 284 37.45 -7.50 15.39
CA LYS A 284 37.04 -7.57 16.80
C LYS A 284 35.76 -8.37 17.01
N ALA A 285 34.79 -8.27 16.10
CA ALA A 285 33.53 -8.99 16.22
C ALA A 285 33.74 -10.52 16.28
N PHE A 286 34.64 -11.03 15.46
CA PHE A 286 34.96 -12.46 15.40
C PHE A 286 36.08 -12.87 16.37
N ASP A 287 37.14 -12.05 16.42
CA ASP A 287 38.37 -12.21 17.22
C ASP A 287 38.92 -13.65 17.24
N PHE A 288 39.19 -14.16 16.04
CA PHE A 288 39.70 -15.52 15.84
C PHE A 288 41.05 -15.75 16.51
N ASN A 289 41.88 -14.71 16.60
CA ASN A 289 43.18 -14.78 17.26
C ASN A 289 43.01 -15.01 18.77
N ALA A 290 42.25 -14.16 19.47
CA ALA A 290 42.03 -14.33 20.91
C ALA A 290 41.29 -15.65 21.22
N ARG A 291 40.38 -16.08 20.34
CA ARG A 291 39.76 -17.41 20.45
C ARG A 291 40.80 -18.53 20.41
N ALA A 292 41.72 -18.48 19.46
CA ALA A 292 42.76 -19.49 19.31
C ALA A 292 43.68 -19.53 20.55
N GLU A 293 44.03 -18.36 21.09
CA GLU A 293 44.81 -18.26 22.33
C GLU A 293 44.06 -18.83 23.54
N ALA A 294 42.80 -18.44 23.74
CA ALA A 294 41.96 -18.96 24.83
C ALA A 294 41.80 -20.48 24.73
N THR A 295 41.54 -21.00 23.52
CA THR A 295 41.41 -22.44 23.25
C THR A 295 42.71 -23.18 23.58
N ALA A 296 43.86 -22.62 23.21
CA ALA A 296 45.17 -23.20 23.52
C ALA A 296 45.44 -23.23 25.03
N ASN A 297 44.92 -22.26 25.79
CA ASN A 297 45.01 -22.19 27.25
C ASN A 297 43.93 -23.02 27.97
N GLY A 298 42.93 -23.54 27.25
CA GLY A 298 41.79 -24.25 27.82
C GLY A 298 40.75 -23.34 28.48
N ASP A 299 40.79 -22.05 28.19
CA ASP A 299 39.87 -21.05 28.70
C ASP A 299 38.60 -20.98 27.82
N PRO A 300 37.41 -20.76 28.43
CA PRO A 300 36.20 -20.50 27.65
C PRO A 300 36.32 -19.17 26.91
N PHE A 301 35.79 -19.12 25.69
CA PHE A 301 35.77 -17.92 24.87
C PHE A 301 34.41 -17.72 24.21
N THR A 302 33.91 -16.50 24.27
CA THR A 302 32.68 -16.07 23.59
C THR A 302 32.99 -14.76 22.87
N SER A 303 32.87 -14.76 21.54
CA SER A 303 33.16 -13.57 20.75
C SER A 303 32.07 -12.51 20.89
N THR A 304 32.39 -11.28 20.51
CA THR A 304 31.41 -10.19 20.44
C THR A 304 30.28 -10.52 19.45
N LEU A 305 30.57 -11.22 18.34
CA LEU A 305 29.56 -11.77 17.43
C LEU A 305 28.57 -12.66 18.15
N GLU A 306 29.04 -13.63 18.94
CA GLU A 306 28.16 -14.57 19.64
C GLU A 306 27.23 -13.84 20.62
N LYS A 307 27.79 -12.89 21.40
CA LYS A 307 26.99 -12.06 22.33
C LYS A 307 25.95 -11.23 21.58
N PHE A 308 26.35 -10.58 20.50
CA PHE A 308 25.46 -9.73 19.71
C PHE A 308 24.30 -10.53 19.10
N VAL A 309 24.60 -11.68 18.49
CA VAL A 309 23.58 -12.58 17.93
C VAL A 309 22.62 -13.06 19.01
N GLU A 310 23.12 -13.44 20.19
CA GLU A 310 22.27 -13.85 21.32
C GLU A 310 21.35 -12.71 21.77
N SER A 311 21.89 -11.49 21.95
CA SER A 311 21.13 -10.32 22.40
C SER A 311 20.06 -9.87 21.40
N VAL A 312 20.33 -9.95 20.10
CA VAL A 312 19.34 -9.63 19.05
C VAL A 312 18.28 -10.73 18.96
N SER A 313 18.67 -12.01 18.93
CA SER A 313 17.74 -13.14 18.80
C SER A 313 16.85 -13.36 20.03
N ALA A 314 17.28 -12.91 21.22
CA ALA A 314 16.48 -13.00 22.44
C ALA A 314 15.25 -12.07 22.47
N ARG A 315 15.15 -11.11 21.53
CA ARG A 315 14.08 -10.12 21.52
C ARG A 315 12.80 -10.69 20.92
N SER A 316 11.67 -10.37 21.58
CA SER A 316 10.34 -10.68 21.05
C SER A 316 9.86 -9.67 19.99
N ALA A 317 10.48 -8.50 19.92
CA ALA A 317 10.14 -7.43 19.00
C ALA A 317 11.41 -6.72 18.48
N GLN A 318 11.38 -6.34 17.21
CA GLN A 318 12.46 -5.58 16.59
C GLN A 318 12.54 -4.16 17.20
N VAL A 319 13.67 -3.51 17.01
CA VAL A 319 13.91 -2.10 17.34
C VAL A 319 13.32 -1.31 16.18
N GLU A 320 12.21 -0.61 16.43
CA GLU A 320 11.54 0.21 15.41
C GLU A 320 11.92 1.68 15.56
N THR A 321 12.30 2.10 16.77
CA THR A 321 12.73 3.46 17.07
C THR A 321 14.08 3.47 17.79
N PRO A 322 14.83 4.58 17.73
CA PRO A 322 16.07 4.72 18.50
C PRO A 322 15.83 4.53 20.01
N GLN A 323 14.66 4.96 20.49
CA GLN A 323 14.27 4.81 21.90
C GLN A 323 14.21 3.34 22.33
N ASP A 324 13.83 2.41 21.44
CA ASP A 324 13.79 0.98 21.75
C ASP A 324 15.20 0.40 21.95
N LEU A 325 16.20 0.91 21.22
CA LEU A 325 17.59 0.55 21.42
C LEU A 325 18.13 1.16 22.72
N PHE A 326 17.97 2.47 22.93
CA PHE A 326 18.58 3.16 24.07
C PHE A 326 17.90 2.89 25.41
N SER A 327 16.67 2.36 25.41
CA SER A 327 16.00 1.86 26.62
C SER A 327 16.46 0.46 27.04
N ASP A 328 16.99 -0.32 26.08
CA ASP A 328 17.60 -1.64 26.31
C ASP A 328 19.13 -1.50 26.44
N ILE A 329 19.59 -1.25 27.67
CA ILE A 329 21.02 -1.00 27.95
C ILE A 329 21.89 -2.20 27.51
N GLY A 330 21.40 -3.43 27.63
CA GLY A 330 22.15 -4.63 27.24
C GLY A 330 22.37 -4.65 25.72
N LEU A 331 21.27 -4.57 24.96
CA LEU A 331 21.34 -4.52 23.51
C LEU A 331 22.20 -3.34 23.01
N MET A 332 22.03 -2.16 23.59
CA MET A 332 22.80 -0.98 23.22
C MET A 332 24.31 -1.20 23.41
N LEU A 333 24.72 -1.76 24.55
CA LEU A 333 26.13 -2.02 24.82
C LEU A 333 26.70 -3.10 23.89
N ASP A 334 25.99 -4.21 23.69
CA ASP A 334 26.46 -5.29 22.81
C ASP A 334 26.54 -4.83 21.35
N THR A 335 25.58 -4.00 20.92
CA THR A 335 25.60 -3.37 19.59
C THR A 335 26.79 -2.43 19.45
N PHE A 336 27.06 -1.60 20.45
CA PHE A 336 28.19 -0.67 20.40
C PHE A 336 29.52 -1.42 20.41
N GLU A 337 29.64 -2.49 21.20
CA GLU A 337 30.80 -3.38 21.18
C GLU A 337 30.98 -4.02 19.79
N PHE A 338 29.89 -4.51 19.18
CA PHE A 338 29.89 -5.14 17.86
C PHE A 338 30.35 -4.22 16.74
N PHE A 339 29.89 -2.96 16.73
CA PHE A 339 30.33 -1.94 15.76
C PHE A 339 31.60 -1.18 16.18
N ASP A 340 32.24 -1.56 17.29
CA ASP A 340 33.40 -0.89 17.90
C ASP A 340 33.17 0.62 18.19
N LEU A 341 31.94 0.97 18.55
CA LEU A 341 31.54 2.35 18.88
C LEU A 341 31.77 2.67 20.37
N PRO A 342 32.09 3.94 20.72
CA PRO A 342 32.27 4.32 22.11
C PRO A 342 30.96 4.25 22.91
N SER A 343 30.95 3.56 24.06
CA SER A 343 29.76 3.38 24.93
C SER A 343 29.59 4.43 26.03
N ARG A 344 30.31 5.56 25.93
CA ARG A 344 30.23 6.65 26.91
C ARG A 344 28.93 7.47 26.73
N PRO A 345 28.37 8.10 27.78
CA PRO A 345 27.04 8.72 27.72
C PRO A 345 26.85 9.74 26.60
N ASP A 346 27.88 10.53 26.30
CA ASP A 346 27.87 11.50 25.20
C ASP A 346 27.93 10.84 23.82
N ALA A 347 28.59 9.68 23.70
CA ALA A 347 28.58 8.89 22.48
C ALA A 347 27.23 8.19 22.24
N ALA A 348 26.54 7.74 23.30
CA ALA A 348 25.17 7.23 23.17
C ALA A 348 24.19 8.32 22.67
N GLN A 349 24.31 9.55 23.18
CA GLN A 349 23.53 10.68 22.67
C GLN A 349 23.85 11.00 21.20
N PHE A 350 25.12 10.86 20.81
CA PHE A 350 25.55 11.07 19.44
C PHE A 350 25.01 9.97 18.50
N ALA A 351 25.13 8.71 18.88
CA ALA A 351 24.55 7.57 18.17
C ALA A 351 23.02 7.70 18.02
N ASN A 352 22.33 8.24 19.03
CA ASN A 352 20.90 8.55 18.91
C ASN A 352 20.63 9.60 17.81
N LYS A 353 21.43 10.66 17.74
CA LYS A 353 21.32 11.66 16.65
C LYS A 353 21.61 11.07 15.29
N ILE A 354 22.58 10.15 15.20
CA ILE A 354 22.89 9.40 13.99
C ILE A 354 21.67 8.58 13.56
N LEU A 355 21.06 7.80 14.46
CA LEU A 355 19.89 6.98 14.15
C LEU A 355 18.63 7.79 13.83
N THR A 356 18.49 9.02 14.34
CA THR A 356 17.39 9.93 13.99
C THR A 356 17.70 10.86 12.82
N SER A 357 18.88 10.72 12.18
CA SER A 357 19.27 11.65 11.12
C SER A 357 18.42 11.45 9.87
N ASP A 358 17.93 12.56 9.33
CA ASP A 358 17.37 12.58 7.99
C ASP A 358 18.49 12.23 6.99
N ARG A 359 18.37 11.07 6.35
CA ARG A 359 19.36 10.59 5.39
C ARG A 359 19.34 11.40 4.10
N ASP A 360 18.26 12.10 3.82
CA ASP A 360 18.07 12.87 2.59
C ASP A 360 18.61 14.30 2.72
N ASP A 361 18.86 14.78 3.95
CA ASP A 361 19.52 16.06 4.21
C ASP A 361 21.06 15.90 4.13
N PRO A 362 21.75 16.49 3.14
CA PRO A 362 23.21 16.43 3.03
C PRO A 362 23.96 17.02 4.23
N LEU A 363 23.28 17.79 5.07
CA LEU A 363 23.83 18.42 6.28
C LEU A 363 23.42 17.69 7.56
N SER A 364 22.79 16.52 7.47
CA SER A 364 22.43 15.71 8.64
C SER A 364 23.65 15.18 9.37
N TYR A 365 23.46 14.75 10.64
CA TYR A 365 24.58 14.25 11.45
C TYR A 365 25.23 13.02 10.80
N LEU A 366 24.44 12.10 10.25
CA LEU A 366 24.96 10.92 9.56
C LEU A 366 25.76 11.30 8.31
N ASN A 367 25.22 12.17 7.44
CA ASN A 367 25.89 12.54 6.19
C ASN A 367 27.18 13.35 6.40
N LEU A 368 27.30 14.07 7.52
CA LEU A 368 28.52 14.78 7.91
C LEU A 368 29.50 13.94 8.74
N GLU A 369 29.12 12.70 9.11
CA GLU A 369 29.97 11.83 9.93
C GLU A 369 31.09 11.21 9.09
N LEU A 370 32.32 11.33 9.59
CA LEU A 370 33.54 10.86 8.95
C LEU A 370 33.87 9.41 9.31
N ASP A 371 33.49 8.98 10.52
CA ASP A 371 33.68 7.62 10.98
C ASP A 371 32.60 6.70 10.39
N ARG A 372 33.01 5.90 9.39
CA ARG A 372 32.13 5.01 8.64
C ARG A 372 31.48 3.93 9.49
N ARG A 373 31.96 3.67 10.71
CA ARG A 373 31.30 2.74 11.63
C ARG A 373 29.91 3.23 12.04
N TYR A 374 29.69 4.55 12.13
CA TYR A 374 28.36 5.10 12.37
C TYR A 374 27.41 4.94 11.18
N HIS A 375 27.94 4.91 9.95
CA HIS A 375 27.16 4.58 8.75
C HIS A 375 26.73 3.12 8.78
N ALA A 376 27.67 2.20 8.98
CA ALA A 376 27.36 0.77 9.13
C ALA A 376 26.36 0.51 10.26
N PHE A 377 26.56 1.14 11.43
CA PHE A 377 25.63 1.07 12.55
C PHE A 377 24.23 1.60 12.19
N ALA A 378 24.13 2.77 11.57
CA ALA A 378 22.84 3.33 11.18
C ALA A 378 22.13 2.47 10.13
N ASP A 379 22.86 1.99 9.13
CA ASP A 379 22.35 1.14 8.07
C ASP A 379 21.86 -0.21 8.62
N ALA A 380 22.59 -0.81 9.56
CA ALA A 380 22.24 -2.07 10.17
C ALA A 380 20.92 -2.05 10.97
N PHE A 381 20.57 -0.93 11.60
CA PHE A 381 19.25 -0.80 12.24
C PHE A 381 18.15 -0.49 11.24
N ASN A 382 18.48 0.10 10.08
CA ASN A 382 17.55 0.52 9.05
C ASN A 382 16.30 1.25 9.60
N LEU A 383 16.46 2.04 10.66
CA LEU A 383 15.30 2.71 11.29
C LEU A 383 14.74 3.69 10.28
N LYS A 384 13.53 3.39 9.78
CA LYS A 384 12.79 4.34 8.97
C LYS A 384 12.52 5.55 9.84
N THR A 385 12.86 6.74 9.36
CA THR A 385 12.31 7.96 9.93
C THR A 385 10.79 7.81 9.82
N PRO A 386 10.04 7.73 10.93
CA PRO A 386 8.60 7.61 10.83
C PRO A 386 8.14 8.84 10.03
N PRO A 387 7.39 8.66 8.93
CA PRO A 387 6.85 9.80 8.21
C PRO A 387 6.14 10.70 9.21
N GLU A 388 6.49 11.99 9.24
CA GLU A 388 5.84 12.92 10.16
C GLU A 388 4.36 13.02 9.77
N GLY A 389 3.49 12.54 10.67
CA GLY A 389 2.05 12.61 10.51
C GLY A 389 1.41 11.33 9.96
N ARG A 390 0.33 11.53 9.20
CA ARG A 390 -0.54 10.51 8.64
C ARG A 390 0.15 9.74 7.51
N VAL A 391 0.09 8.42 7.62
CA VAL A 391 0.53 7.48 6.58
C VAL A 391 -0.67 6.90 5.86
N TYR A 392 -0.58 6.83 4.53
CA TYR A 392 -1.58 6.18 3.71
C TYR A 392 -1.16 4.73 3.40
N PRO A 393 -2.07 3.75 3.53
CA PRO A 393 -1.71 2.37 3.23
C PRO A 393 -1.36 2.21 1.74
N PRO A 394 -0.45 1.28 1.39
CA PRO A 394 -0.08 1.03 0.00
C PRO A 394 -1.31 0.77 -0.90
N GLY A 395 -1.41 1.51 -2.02
CA GLY A 395 -2.52 1.39 -2.96
C GLY A 395 -3.80 2.13 -2.55
N PHE A 396 -3.80 2.92 -1.47
CA PHE A 396 -4.94 3.75 -1.09
C PHE A 396 -5.34 4.74 -2.21
N ALA A 397 -4.36 5.47 -2.74
CA ALA A 397 -4.60 6.43 -3.82
C ALA A 397 -5.09 5.72 -5.09
N ASP A 398 -4.54 4.54 -5.42
CA ASP A 398 -5.01 3.73 -6.54
C ASP A 398 -6.48 3.32 -6.35
N ALA A 399 -6.87 2.84 -5.17
CA ALA A 399 -8.25 2.45 -4.88
C ALA A 399 -9.23 3.63 -5.02
N ILE A 400 -8.87 4.82 -4.53
CA ILE A 400 -9.65 6.06 -4.72
C ILE A 400 -9.78 6.38 -6.22
N VAL A 401 -8.67 6.32 -6.97
CA VAL A 401 -8.67 6.61 -8.41
C VAL A 401 -9.50 5.58 -9.19
N GLN A 402 -9.41 4.30 -8.87
CA GLN A 402 -10.19 3.25 -9.55
C GLN A 402 -11.70 3.43 -9.28
N ASN A 403 -12.09 3.65 -8.02
CA ASN A 403 -13.49 3.92 -7.68
C ASN A 403 -14.02 5.19 -8.38
N TYR A 404 -13.18 6.21 -8.52
CA TYR A 404 -13.50 7.39 -9.31
C TYR A 404 -13.73 7.06 -10.79
N LEU A 405 -12.82 6.32 -11.43
CA LEU A 405 -12.93 5.93 -12.83
C LEU A 405 -14.16 5.06 -13.10
N ASP A 406 -14.46 4.13 -12.19
CA ASP A 406 -15.67 3.29 -12.22
C ASP A 406 -16.93 4.15 -12.23
N ARG A 407 -17.08 5.06 -11.26
CA ARG A 407 -18.26 5.93 -11.18
C ARG A 407 -18.35 6.89 -12.37
N GLN A 408 -17.24 7.44 -12.82
CA GLN A 408 -17.19 8.30 -13.99
C GLN A 408 -17.60 7.56 -15.27
N PHE A 409 -17.28 6.27 -15.37
CA PHE A 409 -17.75 5.41 -16.45
C PHE A 409 -19.26 5.16 -16.33
N GLU A 410 -19.74 4.76 -15.15
CA GLU A 410 -21.17 4.54 -14.85
C GLU A 410 -22.03 5.78 -15.14
N ILE A 411 -21.59 6.97 -14.74
CA ILE A 411 -22.29 8.23 -14.98
C ILE A 411 -22.48 8.45 -16.49
N ARG A 412 -21.41 8.29 -17.28
CA ARG A 412 -21.46 8.47 -18.74
C ARG A 412 -22.34 7.43 -19.42
N ILE A 413 -22.34 6.19 -18.93
CA ILE A 413 -23.28 5.17 -19.40
C ILE A 413 -24.72 5.60 -19.11
N GLY A 414 -24.98 6.13 -17.91
CA GLY A 414 -26.28 6.61 -17.48
C GLY A 414 -26.84 7.78 -18.28
N GLU A 415 -26.00 8.58 -18.94
CA GLU A 415 -26.44 9.62 -19.89
C GLU A 415 -27.17 9.00 -21.10
N SER A 416 -26.82 7.77 -21.46
CA SER A 416 -27.43 7.02 -22.57
C SER A 416 -28.49 6.01 -22.12
N ASP A 417 -28.24 5.30 -21.02
CA ASP A 417 -29.14 4.28 -20.47
C ASP A 417 -29.05 4.28 -18.93
N ALA A 418 -30.07 4.86 -18.30
CA ALA A 418 -30.17 4.95 -16.84
C ALA A 418 -30.25 3.57 -16.17
N SER A 419 -30.89 2.59 -16.80
CA SER A 419 -30.99 1.24 -16.26
C SER A 419 -29.64 0.53 -16.28
N MET A 420 -28.82 0.79 -17.30
CA MET A 420 -27.49 0.24 -17.41
C MET A 420 -26.55 0.78 -16.32
N ARG A 421 -26.62 2.08 -16.03
CA ARG A 421 -25.88 2.69 -14.92
C ARG A 421 -26.19 1.99 -13.59
N VAL A 422 -27.47 1.78 -13.31
CA VAL A 422 -27.92 1.11 -12.08
C VAL A 422 -27.44 -0.34 -12.03
N ALA A 423 -27.48 -1.06 -13.15
CA ALA A 423 -27.01 -2.44 -13.22
C ALA A 423 -25.49 -2.58 -13.03
N LEU A 424 -24.69 -1.62 -13.51
CA LEU A 424 -23.24 -1.58 -13.32
C LEU A 424 -22.86 -1.27 -11.86
N ALA A 425 -23.55 -0.33 -11.24
CA ALA A 425 -23.28 0.09 -9.85
C ALA A 425 -23.80 -0.91 -8.79
N MET A 426 -24.67 -1.85 -9.18
CA MET A 426 -25.43 -2.73 -8.29
C MET A 426 -24.56 -3.48 -7.27
N GLU A 427 -23.47 -4.08 -7.73
CA GLU A 427 -22.61 -4.90 -6.88
C GLU A 427 -21.89 -4.06 -5.82
N ARG A 428 -21.33 -2.92 -6.24
CA ARG A 428 -20.69 -1.96 -5.33
C ARG A 428 -21.70 -1.40 -4.33
N ASP A 429 -22.84 -0.90 -4.80
CA ASP A 429 -23.85 -0.29 -3.93
C ASP A 429 -24.40 -1.28 -2.89
N LEU A 430 -24.60 -2.55 -3.26
CA LEU A 430 -25.00 -3.60 -2.31
C LEU A 430 -23.87 -3.92 -1.32
N GLY A 431 -22.63 -4.02 -1.79
CA GLY A 431 -21.46 -4.22 -0.93
C GLY A 431 -21.34 -3.14 0.13
N ASP A 432 -21.42 -1.87 -0.28
CA ASP A 432 -21.37 -0.69 0.61
C ASP A 432 -22.44 -0.79 1.72
N VAL A 433 -23.65 -1.27 1.40
CA VAL A 433 -24.73 -1.43 2.39
C VAL A 433 -24.46 -2.58 3.35
N VAL A 434 -23.96 -3.72 2.86
CA VAL A 434 -23.70 -4.92 3.67
C VAL A 434 -22.56 -4.68 4.67
N GLU A 435 -21.52 -3.97 4.24
CA GLU A 435 -20.35 -3.63 5.05
C GLU A 435 -20.69 -2.61 6.14
N ASN A 436 -21.49 -1.58 5.82
CA ASN A 436 -21.76 -0.47 6.73
C ASN A 436 -22.92 -0.69 7.71
N ALA A 437 -23.63 -1.82 7.63
CA ALA A 437 -24.77 -2.13 8.50
C ALA A 437 -24.64 -3.49 9.18
N LEU A 438 -24.75 -3.49 10.52
CA LEU A 438 -24.51 -4.66 11.37
C LEU A 438 -25.66 -5.68 11.37
N SER A 439 -26.90 -5.26 11.14
CA SER A 439 -28.07 -6.14 11.12
C SER A 439 -28.71 -6.19 9.73
N ASN A 440 -29.40 -7.30 9.43
CA ASN A 440 -30.10 -7.45 8.16
C ASN A 440 -31.18 -6.36 7.94
N ASP A 441 -31.92 -5.99 8.98
CA ASP A 441 -32.93 -4.92 8.87
C ASP A 441 -32.28 -3.56 8.58
N ALA A 442 -31.14 -3.25 9.21
CA ALA A 442 -30.37 -2.04 8.91
C ALA A 442 -29.87 -2.03 7.46
N ARG A 443 -29.46 -3.19 6.91
CA ARG A 443 -29.09 -3.33 5.50
C ARG A 443 -30.28 -3.06 4.58
N TRP A 444 -31.46 -3.58 4.88
CA TRP A 444 -32.67 -3.28 4.10
C TRP A 444 -33.08 -1.81 4.17
N PHE A 445 -32.94 -1.17 5.33
CA PHE A 445 -33.12 0.29 5.41
C PHE A 445 -32.10 1.04 4.53
N GLY A 446 -30.84 0.58 4.50
CA GLY A 446 -29.82 1.07 3.58
C GLY A 446 -30.24 0.94 2.11
N VAL A 447 -30.71 -0.25 1.70
CA VAL A 447 -31.27 -0.50 0.36
C VAL A 447 -32.42 0.47 0.05
N MET A 448 -33.38 0.65 0.97
CA MET A 448 -34.55 1.52 0.77
C MET A 448 -34.21 3.02 0.79
N SER A 449 -33.12 3.42 1.46
CA SER A 449 -32.63 4.80 1.44
C SER A 449 -31.79 5.13 0.20
N SER A 450 -31.15 4.13 -0.39
CA SER A 450 -30.35 4.28 -1.60
C SER A 450 -31.27 4.31 -2.81
N LYS A 451 -31.36 5.46 -3.48
CA LYS A 451 -32.22 5.62 -4.67
C LYS A 451 -31.93 4.56 -5.77
N PRO A 452 -30.67 4.26 -6.14
CA PRO A 452 -30.37 3.20 -7.10
C PRO A 452 -30.85 1.81 -6.65
N LEU A 453 -30.52 1.40 -5.42
CA LEU A 453 -30.88 0.08 -4.91
C LEU A 453 -32.39 -0.07 -4.73
N ARG A 454 -33.06 0.94 -4.19
CA ARG A 454 -34.52 0.99 -4.09
C ARG A 454 -35.16 0.81 -5.46
N THR A 455 -34.67 1.52 -6.48
CA THR A 455 -35.16 1.40 -7.86
C THR A 455 -35.03 -0.03 -8.38
N ILE A 456 -33.92 -0.72 -8.09
CA ILE A 456 -33.71 -2.12 -8.49
C ILE A 456 -34.80 -3.01 -7.90
N PHE A 457 -34.95 -2.98 -6.58
CA PHE A 457 -35.87 -3.88 -5.88
C PHE A 457 -37.33 -3.54 -6.19
N GLU A 458 -37.73 -2.26 -6.22
CA GLU A 458 -39.09 -1.87 -6.61
C GLU A 458 -39.43 -2.32 -8.05
N THR A 459 -38.47 -2.19 -8.97
CA THR A 459 -38.63 -2.66 -10.35
C THR A 459 -38.81 -4.18 -10.40
N VAL A 460 -37.90 -4.93 -9.78
CA VAL A 460 -37.91 -6.40 -9.78
C VAL A 460 -39.17 -6.95 -9.09
N PHE A 461 -39.57 -6.34 -7.98
CA PHE A 461 -40.75 -6.72 -7.22
C PHE A 461 -42.07 -6.19 -7.81
N GLN A 462 -41.99 -5.41 -8.89
CA GLN A 462 -43.12 -4.78 -9.58
C GLN A 462 -44.00 -3.98 -8.60
N LEU A 463 -43.35 -3.22 -7.71
CA LEU A 463 -44.03 -2.40 -6.72
C LEU A 463 -44.54 -1.11 -7.38
N PRO A 464 -45.79 -0.70 -7.12
CA PRO A 464 -46.32 0.56 -7.64
C PRO A 464 -45.72 1.76 -6.88
N GLU A 465 -45.73 2.95 -7.49
CA GLU A 465 -45.22 4.18 -6.85
C GLU A 465 -45.89 4.48 -5.50
N SER A 466 -47.17 4.10 -5.33
CA SER A 466 -47.91 4.27 -4.07
C SER A 466 -47.35 3.46 -2.91
N PHE A 467 -46.51 2.45 -3.17
CA PHE A 467 -45.86 1.65 -2.14
C PHE A 467 -44.97 2.51 -1.23
N GLY A 468 -44.30 3.52 -1.79
CA GLY A 468 -43.43 4.42 -1.03
C GLY A 468 -44.16 5.27 0.02
N ALA A 469 -45.50 5.35 -0.05
CA ALA A 469 -46.33 6.07 0.94
C ALA A 469 -46.66 5.24 2.19
N LEU A 470 -46.32 3.95 2.19
CA LEU A 470 -46.50 3.08 3.36
C LEU A 470 -45.50 3.45 4.48
N ASP A 471 -45.82 3.05 5.70
CA ASP A 471 -44.87 3.15 6.82
C ASP A 471 -43.60 2.32 6.54
N LEU A 472 -42.44 2.81 6.98
CA LEU A 472 -41.13 2.20 6.70
C LEU A 472 -41.02 0.76 7.22
N ASP A 473 -41.63 0.46 8.38
CA ASP A 473 -41.61 -0.90 8.94
C ASP A 473 -42.44 -1.85 8.08
N ARG A 474 -43.53 -1.34 7.49
CA ARG A 474 -44.34 -2.11 6.54
C ARG A 474 -43.58 -2.34 5.24
N GLN A 475 -42.90 -1.31 4.72
CA GLN A 475 -42.09 -1.44 3.52
C GLN A 475 -40.99 -2.48 3.70
N LEU A 476 -40.31 -2.47 4.86
CA LEU A 476 -39.29 -3.45 5.22
C LEU A 476 -39.82 -4.89 5.18
N VAL A 477 -40.97 -5.14 5.82
CA VAL A 477 -41.59 -6.48 5.86
C VAL A 477 -41.94 -6.96 4.45
N ASP A 478 -42.54 -6.09 3.63
CA ASP A 478 -42.94 -6.43 2.26
C ASP A 478 -41.72 -6.65 1.35
N PHE A 479 -40.64 -5.87 1.51
CA PHE A 479 -39.37 -6.08 0.80
C PHE A 479 -38.76 -7.44 1.13
N LYS A 480 -38.65 -7.78 2.42
CA LYS A 480 -38.09 -9.07 2.87
C LYS A 480 -38.91 -10.25 2.37
N ALA A 481 -40.25 -10.18 2.46
CA ALA A 481 -41.13 -11.24 1.99
C ALA A 481 -41.04 -11.46 0.47
N ARG A 482 -40.87 -10.39 -0.31
CA ARG A 482 -40.69 -10.49 -1.75
C ARG A 482 -39.30 -10.97 -2.13
N ALA A 483 -38.26 -10.52 -1.44
CA ALA A 483 -36.91 -11.05 -1.62
C ALA A 483 -36.90 -12.57 -1.42
N GLU A 484 -37.52 -13.05 -0.34
CA GLU A 484 -37.66 -14.48 -0.05
C GLU A 484 -38.41 -15.22 -1.18
N SER A 485 -39.51 -14.64 -1.68
CA SER A 485 -40.32 -15.24 -2.75
C SER A 485 -39.60 -15.31 -4.10
N TYR A 486 -38.85 -14.27 -4.46
CA TYR A 486 -38.19 -14.15 -5.77
C TYR A 486 -36.82 -14.82 -5.82
N PHE A 487 -36.08 -14.82 -4.71
CA PHE A 487 -34.67 -15.19 -4.64
C PHE A 487 -34.36 -16.26 -3.58
N GLY A 488 -35.35 -16.69 -2.79
CA GLY A 488 -35.15 -17.68 -1.72
C GLY A 488 -34.29 -17.18 -0.57
N THR A 489 -34.20 -15.86 -0.38
CA THR A 489 -33.52 -15.25 0.77
C THR A 489 -34.12 -13.89 1.10
N SER A 490 -34.18 -13.59 2.38
CA SER A 490 -34.50 -12.27 2.92
C SER A 490 -33.27 -11.56 3.50
N GLU A 491 -32.08 -12.14 3.33
CA GLU A 491 -30.81 -11.58 3.79
C GLU A 491 -30.17 -10.74 2.67
N VAL A 492 -29.85 -9.47 2.95
CA VAL A 492 -29.22 -8.60 1.93
C VAL A 492 -27.81 -9.09 1.55
N ALA A 493 -27.08 -9.64 2.52
CA ALA A 493 -25.70 -10.12 2.32
C ALA A 493 -25.62 -11.27 1.31
N ASP A 494 -26.64 -12.10 1.24
CA ASP A 494 -26.74 -13.21 0.30
C ASP A 494 -26.74 -12.74 -1.17
N PHE A 495 -27.15 -11.51 -1.45
CA PHE A 495 -27.12 -10.98 -2.82
C PHE A 495 -25.71 -10.70 -3.33
N ILE A 496 -24.70 -10.59 -2.45
CA ILE A 496 -23.29 -10.38 -2.84
C ILE A 496 -22.69 -11.67 -3.46
N GLU A 497 -23.33 -12.81 -3.28
CA GLU A 497 -22.96 -14.05 -3.96
C GLU A 497 -23.17 -13.93 -5.47
N SER A 498 -22.25 -14.48 -6.27
CA SER A 498 -22.25 -14.33 -7.73
C SER A 498 -23.56 -14.74 -8.39
N ASP A 499 -24.16 -15.84 -7.93
CA ASP A 499 -25.35 -16.42 -8.54
C ASP A 499 -26.58 -15.54 -8.29
N ARG A 500 -26.76 -15.08 -7.05
CA ARG A 500 -27.89 -14.21 -6.66
C ARG A 500 -27.72 -12.79 -7.19
N MET A 501 -26.49 -12.26 -7.20
CA MET A 501 -26.17 -10.97 -7.83
C MET A 501 -26.54 -10.98 -9.31
N GLU A 502 -26.12 -12.01 -10.03
CA GLU A 502 -26.39 -12.16 -11.45
C GLU A 502 -27.89 -12.36 -11.72
N GLU A 503 -28.60 -13.11 -10.86
CA GLU A 503 -30.05 -13.26 -10.97
C GLU A 503 -30.79 -11.93 -10.75
N LEU A 504 -30.46 -11.18 -9.69
CA LEU A 504 -31.06 -9.88 -9.38
C LEU A 504 -30.86 -8.91 -10.55
N ARG A 505 -29.64 -8.84 -11.06
CA ARG A 505 -29.26 -8.00 -12.20
C ARG A 505 -30.02 -8.37 -13.45
N ARG A 506 -30.10 -9.66 -13.75
CA ARG A 506 -30.84 -10.18 -14.91
C ARG A 506 -32.30 -9.81 -14.85
N ARG A 507 -32.96 -10.04 -13.71
CA ARG A 507 -34.38 -9.71 -13.52
C ARG A 507 -34.61 -8.21 -13.64
N TYR A 508 -33.74 -7.40 -13.05
CA TYR A 508 -33.81 -5.94 -13.15
C TYR A 508 -33.73 -5.46 -14.60
N LEU A 509 -32.71 -5.90 -15.36
CA LEU A 509 -32.51 -5.49 -16.75
C LEU A 509 -33.63 -5.98 -17.69
N VAL A 510 -34.19 -7.16 -17.43
CA VAL A 510 -35.36 -7.66 -18.17
C VAL A 510 -36.57 -6.79 -17.87
N GLN A 511 -36.88 -6.56 -16.61
CA GLN A 511 -38.06 -5.81 -16.20
C GLN A 511 -37.97 -4.33 -16.62
N SER A 512 -36.79 -3.72 -16.53
CA SER A 512 -36.58 -2.34 -17.01
C SER A 512 -36.81 -2.24 -18.51
N SER A 513 -36.32 -3.20 -19.31
CA SER A 513 -36.52 -3.22 -20.75
C SER A 513 -38.00 -3.33 -21.16
N VAL A 514 -38.80 -4.11 -20.40
CA VAL A 514 -40.25 -4.24 -20.61
C VAL A 514 -40.97 -2.94 -20.28
N THR A 515 -40.65 -2.29 -19.16
CA THR A 515 -41.25 -1.00 -18.77
C THR A 515 -40.92 0.09 -19.78
N SER A 516 -39.67 0.15 -20.27
CA SER A 516 -39.26 1.07 -21.33
C SER A 516 -39.99 0.82 -22.66
N ALA A 517 -40.27 -0.45 -23.00
CA ALA A 517 -41.05 -0.80 -24.19
C ALA A 517 -42.55 -0.47 -24.06
N ALA A 518 -43.13 -0.65 -22.86
CA ALA A 518 -44.53 -0.34 -22.58
C ALA A 518 -44.83 1.16 -22.71
N GLY A 519 -43.96 2.04 -22.20
CA GLY A 519 -44.08 3.49 -22.35
C GLY A 519 -43.93 4.01 -23.79
N GLY A 520 -43.28 3.23 -24.67
CA GLY A 520 -43.22 3.52 -26.11
C GLY A 520 -44.52 3.23 -26.87
N SER A 521 -45.31 2.27 -26.38
CA SER A 521 -46.53 1.81 -27.07
C SER A 521 -47.70 2.80 -26.98
N GLU A 522 -47.81 3.58 -25.89
CA GLU A 522 -48.82 4.65 -25.78
C GLU A 522 -48.59 5.79 -26.77
N ASN A 523 -47.32 6.10 -27.10
CA ASN A 523 -46.97 7.14 -28.06
C ASN A 523 -47.24 6.72 -29.52
N VAL A 524 -47.12 5.42 -29.84
CA VAL A 524 -47.45 4.90 -31.18
C VAL A 524 -48.96 4.91 -31.42
N VAL A 525 -49.76 4.57 -30.40
CA VAL A 525 -51.23 4.61 -30.50
C VAL A 525 -51.75 6.05 -30.56
N LEU A 526 -51.20 7.00 -29.77
CA LEU A 526 -51.58 8.42 -29.89
C LEU A 526 -51.07 9.08 -31.18
N SER A 527 -49.94 8.64 -31.73
CA SER A 527 -49.43 9.07 -33.04
C SER A 527 -50.33 8.59 -34.18
N LEU A 528 -50.84 7.36 -34.11
CA LEU A 528 -51.76 6.81 -35.10
C LEU A 528 -53.17 7.41 -34.97
N LEU A 529 -53.60 7.81 -33.76
CA LEU A 529 -54.90 8.44 -33.53
C LEU A 529 -54.92 9.95 -33.88
N ARG A 530 -53.77 10.63 -33.91
CA ARG A 530 -53.65 12.04 -34.36
C ARG A 530 -53.37 12.19 -35.86
N GLY A 531 -53.00 11.11 -36.55
CA GLY A 531 -52.73 11.11 -38.00
C GLY A 531 -53.93 10.82 -38.89
N GLY A 532 -55.14 10.69 -38.33
CA GLY A 532 -56.35 10.32 -39.07
C GLY A 532 -57.57 11.18 -38.71
N VAL A 533 -57.55 12.46 -39.07
CA VAL A 533 -58.75 13.28 -39.38
C VAL A 533 -58.39 14.25 -40.50
#